data_AF-A0A944SSZ8-F1
#
_entry.id   AF-A0A944SSZ8-F1
#
_cell.length_a   1.000
_cell.length_b   1.000
_cell.length_c   1.000
_cell.angle_alpha   90.00
_cell.angle_beta   90.00
_cell.angle_gamma   90.00
#
_symmetry.space_group_name_H-M   'P 1'
#
loop_
_entity.id
_entity.type
_entity.pdbx_description
1 polymer ?
#
loop_
_entity_poly.entity_id
_entity_poly.type
_entity_poly.pdbx_seq_one_letter_code
_entity_poly.pdbx_strand_id
1 'polypeptide(L)' 'MKRSIAEPIIEGGVTVKITASIGIAAFPGQGDSLEALLNFADLSMYKDKEKMKQV' A
#
# COMPACT_ATOMS: atom_id res chain seq x y z
N MET A 1 -3.46 -7.00 7.81
CA MET A 1 -4.11 -5.93 7.03
C MET A 1 -4.31 -6.29 5.55
N LYS A 2 -3.25 -6.58 4.75
CA LYS A 2 -3.39 -6.88 3.30
C LYS A 2 -4.43 -7.97 2.97
N ARG A 3 -4.48 -9.04 3.77
CA ARG A 3 -5.45 -10.13 3.58
C ARG A 3 -6.91 -9.66 3.64
N SER A 4 -7.26 -8.87 4.65
CA SER A 4 -8.62 -8.35 4.81
C SER A 4 -9.00 -7.39 3.69
N ILE A 5 -8.06 -6.58 3.17
CA ILE A 5 -8.31 -5.70 2.02
C ILE A 5 -8.52 -6.49 0.72
N ALA A 6 -7.89 -7.66 0.61
CA ALA A 6 -8.00 -8.52 -0.56
C ALA A 6 -9.26 -9.41 -0.56
N GLU A 7 -10.11 -9.32 0.46
CA GLU A 7 -11.41 -9.99 0.46
C GLU A 7 -12.28 -9.43 -0.67
N PRO A 8 -12.92 -10.28 -1.49
CA PRO A 8 -13.72 -9.82 -2.61
C PRO A 8 -14.91 -8.97 -2.16
N ILE A 9 -15.18 -7.91 -2.91
CA ILE A 9 -16.33 -7.04 -2.71
C ILE A 9 -17.39 -7.43 -3.75
N ILE A 10 -18.64 -7.62 -3.31
CA ILE A 10 -19.75 -7.98 -4.19
C ILE A 10 -20.67 -6.76 -4.33
N GLU A 11 -20.70 -6.15 -5.50
CA GLU A 11 -21.53 -4.98 -5.79
C GLU A 11 -22.31 -5.22 -7.07
N GLY A 12 -23.65 -5.09 -7.01
CA GLY A 12 -24.52 -5.26 -8.18
C GLY A 12 -24.41 -6.62 -8.88
N GLY A 13 -24.08 -7.69 -8.14
CA GLY A 13 -23.88 -9.03 -8.71
C GLY A 13 -22.49 -9.23 -9.36
N VAL A 14 -21.61 -8.23 -9.30
CA VAL A 14 -20.23 -8.32 -9.77
C VAL A 14 -19.30 -8.53 -8.58
N THR A 15 -18.45 -9.55 -8.65
CA THR A 15 -17.39 -9.79 -7.68
C THR A 15 -16.13 -9.06 -8.10
N VAL A 16 -15.71 -8.07 -7.34
CA VAL A 16 -14.49 -7.30 -7.55
C VAL A 16 -13.42 -7.77 -6.57
N LYS A 17 -12.26 -8.18 -7.10
CA LYS A 17 -11.08 -8.51 -6.30
C LYS A 17 -10.03 -7.42 -6.49
N ILE A 18 -9.60 -6.83 -5.38
CA ILE A 18 -8.53 -5.83 -5.37
C ILE A 18 -7.28 -6.36 -4.66
N THR A 19 -6.14 -5.75 -4.95
CA THR A 19 -4.90 -5.92 -4.19
C THR A 19 -4.48 -4.58 -3.60
N ALA A 20 -3.65 -4.60 -2.56
CA ALA A 20 -3.17 -3.40 -1.90
C ALA A 20 -1.65 -3.41 -1.79
N SER A 21 -1.03 -2.35 -2.28
CA SER A 21 0.37 -2.02 -2.02
C SER A 21 0.46 -1.04 -0.86
N ILE A 22 1.38 -1.26 0.06
CA ILE A 22 1.48 -0.48 1.31
C ILE A 22 2.95 -0.11 1.52
N GLY A 23 3.21 1.17 1.69
CA GLY A 23 4.51 1.68 2.13
C GLY A 23 4.48 2.09 3.60
N ILE A 24 5.61 1.91 4.27
CA ILE A 24 5.76 2.15 5.70
C ILE A 24 6.96 3.05 5.91
N ALA A 25 6.82 4.05 6.79
CA ALA A 25 7.91 4.88 7.26
C ALA A 25 8.02 4.83 8.80
N ALA A 26 9.23 4.96 9.34
CA ALA A 26 9.53 4.91 10.76
C ALA A 26 10.40 6.11 11.19
N PHE A 27 9.90 6.85 12.17
CA PHE A 27 10.66 7.89 12.87
C PHE A 27 11.66 7.26 13.87
N PRO A 28 12.85 7.83 14.06
CA PRO A 28 13.43 8.95 13.30
C PRO A 28 14.19 8.51 12.04
N GLY A 29 14.30 7.20 11.78
CA GLY A 29 15.23 6.66 10.78
C GLY A 29 14.96 7.08 9.32
N GLN A 30 13.72 7.44 8.98
CA GLN A 30 13.31 7.78 7.62
C GLN A 30 12.81 9.23 7.48
N GLY A 31 13.10 10.06 8.48
CA GLY A 31 12.68 11.45 8.53
C GLY A 31 12.41 11.88 9.97
N ASP A 32 12.68 13.15 10.25
CA ASP A 32 12.39 13.80 11.52
C ASP A 32 11.16 14.73 11.46
N SER A 33 10.58 14.91 10.27
CA SER A 33 9.32 15.61 10.05
C SER A 33 8.22 14.69 9.52
N LEU A 34 6.97 15.11 9.66
CA LEU A 34 5.81 14.42 9.10
C LEU A 34 5.93 14.30 7.58
N GLU A 35 6.31 15.39 6.91
CA GLU A 35 6.47 15.43 5.46
C GLU A 35 7.53 14.44 4.98
N ALA A 36 8.67 14.34 5.69
CA ALA A 36 9.72 13.39 5.36
C ALA A 36 9.23 11.93 5.48
N LEU A 37 8.50 11.61 6.55
CA LEU A 37 7.93 10.27 6.76
C LEU A 37 6.85 9.93 5.73
N LEU A 38 5.97 10.87 5.38
CA LEU A 38 4.93 10.66 4.36
C LEU A 38 5.54 10.42 2.99
N ASN A 39 6.53 11.23 2.59
CA ASN A 39 7.24 11.06 1.33
C ASN A 39 7.95 9.70 1.27
N PHE A 40 8.57 9.27 2.37
CA PHE A 40 9.21 7.96 2.43
C PHE A 40 8.19 6.82 2.31
N ALA A 41 7.08 6.90 3.05
CA ALA A 41 6.01 5.90 3.00
C ALA A 41 5.42 5.80 1.58
N ASP A 42 5.16 6.93 0.91
CA ASP A 42 4.65 6.94 -0.46
C ASP A 42 5.63 6.27 -1.44
N LEU A 43 6.91 6.63 -1.39
CA LEU A 43 7.95 6.00 -2.21
C LEU A 43 8.04 4.49 -1.95
N SER A 44 7.97 4.08 -0.68
CA SER A 44 7.97 2.66 -0.31
C SER A 44 6.74 1.93 -0.85
N MET A 45 5.58 2.60 -0.92
CA MET A 45 4.34 2.03 -1.47
C MET A 45 4.49 1.77 -2.97
N TYR A 46 5.05 2.73 -3.72
CA TYR A 46 5.27 2.56 -5.15
C TYR A 46 6.22 1.41 -5.45
N LYS A 47 7.31 1.26 -4.68
CA LYS A 47 8.21 0.10 -4.79
C LYS A 47 7.49 -1.24 -4.57
N ASP A 48 6.57 -1.31 -3.60
CA ASP A 48 5.74 -2.50 -3.37
C ASP A 48 4.76 -2.74 -4.53
N LYS A 49 4.18 -1.67 -5.08
CA LYS A 49 3.26 -1.72 -6.24
C LYS A 49 3.94 -2.21 -7.51
N GLU A 50 5.18 -1.79 -7.76
CA GLU A 50 5.94 -2.25 -8.93
C GLU A 50 6.27 -3.73 -8.88
N LYS A 51 6.56 -4.27 -7.68
CA LYS A 51 6.77 -5.71 -7.49
C LYS A 51 5.52 -6.53 -7.82
N MET A 52 4.32 -5.97 -7.57
CA MET A 52 3.05 -6.65 -7.86
C MET A 52 2.67 -6.64 -9.34
N LYS A 53 3.14 -5.66 -10.14
CA LYS A 53 2.87 -5.62 -11.58
C LYS A 53 3.63 -6.70 -12.37
N GLN A 54 4.63 -7.32 -11.76
CA GLN A 54 5.51 -8.31 -12.39
C GLN A 54 5.06 -9.76 -12.10
N VAL A 55 3.88 -9.94 -11.49
CA VAL A 55 3.32 -11.23 -11.06
C VAL A 55 2.02 -11.51 -11.79
#